data_AF-A0A094YQ23-F1
#
_entry.id   AF-A0A094YQ23-F1
#
_cell.length_a   1.000
_cell.length_b   1.000
_cell.length_c   1.000
_cell.angle_alpha   90.00
_cell.angle_beta   90.00
_cell.angle_gamma   90.00
#
_symmetry.space_group_name_H-M   'P 1'
#
loop_
_entity.id
_entity.type
_entity.pdbx_description
1 polymer ?
#
loop_
_entity_poly.entity_id
_entity_poly.type
_entity_poly.pdbx_seq_one_letter_code
_entity_poly.pdbx_strand_id
1 'polypeptide(L)' 'MPGERVLIRRDGEKLVLEPVKTPSTLKELLMAWREEPQLSPEDDFPDIQDVAATPEDIL' A
#
# COMPACT_ATOMS: atom_id res chain seq x y z
N MET A 1 -12.54 5.72 1.29
CA MET A 1 -13.91 5.31 0.84
C MET A 1 -14.07 5.59 -0.65
N PRO A 2 -14.90 4.84 -1.41
CA PRO A 2 -15.19 5.22 -2.80
C PRO A 2 -15.68 6.67 -2.86
N GLY A 3 -15.04 7.51 -3.69
CA GLY A 3 -15.36 8.94 -3.80
C GLY A 3 -14.58 9.90 -2.91
N GLU A 4 -13.61 9.43 -2.12
CA GLU A 4 -12.71 10.30 -1.33
C GLU A 4 -11.78 11.16 -2.22
N ARG A 5 -11.47 10.68 -3.42
CA ARG A 5 -10.75 11.42 -4.45
C ARG A 5 -11.43 11.21 -5.79
N VAL A 6 -11.49 12.26 -6.61
CA VAL A 6 -12.10 12.25 -7.94
C VAL A 6 -11.14 12.85 -8.97
N LEU A 7 -11.13 12.28 -10.18
CA LEU A 7 -10.53 12.92 -11.35
C LEU A 7 -11.53 13.95 -11.87
N ILE A 8 -11.06 15.18 -12.08
CA ILE A 8 -11.86 16.27 -12.61
C ILE A 8 -11.45 16.52 -14.06
N ARG A 9 -12.40 16.42 -15.00
CA ARG A 9 -12.17 16.77 -16.41
C ARG A 9 -13.33 17.57 -17.00
N ARG A 10 -13.03 18.40 -18.00
CA ARG A 10 -14.04 19.12 -18.78
C ARG A 10 -14.34 18.35 -20.07
N ASP A 11 -15.62 18.12 -20.35
CA ASP A 11 -16.12 17.50 -21.57
C ASP A 11 -17.11 18.46 -22.24
N GLY A 12 -16.60 19.30 -23.16
CA GLY A 12 -17.34 20.41 -23.75
C GLY A 12 -17.82 21.40 -22.69
N GLU A 13 -19.14 21.52 -22.56
CA GLU A 13 -19.82 22.39 -21.58
C GLU A 13 -20.01 21.70 -20.21
N LYS A 14 -19.65 20.43 -20.06
CA LYS A 14 -19.88 19.65 -18.85
C LYS A 14 -18.61 19.49 -18.02
N LEU A 15 -18.78 19.51 -16.70
CA LEU A 15 -17.77 19.06 -15.75
C LEU A 15 -18.02 17.60 -15.40
N VAL A 16 -17.03 16.75 -15.60
CA VAL A 16 -17.09 15.31 -15.32
C VAL A 16 -16.22 15.01 -14.11
N LEU A 17 -16.81 14.31 -13.14
CA LEU A 17 -16.16 13.84 -11.93
C LEU A 17 -16.19 12.32 -11.93
N GLU A 18 -15.01 11.69 -11.97
CA GLU A 18 -14.88 10.23 -11.95
C GLU A 18 -14.19 9.80 -10.65
N PRO A 19 -14.71 8.81 -9.90
CA PRO A 19 -14.06 8.34 -8.69
C PRO A 19 -12.70 7.73 -9.02
N VAL A 20 -11.67 8.13 -8.29
CA VAL A 20 -10.36 7.49 -8.40
C VAL A 20 -10.48 6.08 -7.83
N LYS A 21 -10.09 5.08 -8.62
CA LYS A 21 -10.00 3.70 -8.16
C LYS A 21 -8.86 3.61 -7.15
N THR A 22 -9.19 3.34 -5.90
CA THR A 22 -8.22 2.98 -4.86
C THR A 22 -8.25 1.46 -4.67
N PRO A 23 -7.13 0.83 -4.26
CA PRO A 23 -7.16 -0.55 -3.81
C PRO A 23 -8.27 -0.77 -2.79
N SER A 24 -9.13 -1.75 -3.05
CA SER A 24 -10.31 -2.09 -2.25
C SER A 24 -10.15 -3.41 -1.50
N THR A 25 -9.08 -4.15 -1.81
CA THR A 25 -8.73 -5.42 -1.18
C THR A 25 -7.26 -5.43 -0.76
N LEU A 26 -6.92 -6.31 0.20
CA LEU A 26 -5.53 -6.51 0.63
C LEU A 26 -4.63 -6.92 -0.55
N LYS A 27 -5.13 -7.76 -1.47
CA LYS A 27 -4.38 -8.18 -2.65
C LYS A 27 -4.04 -7.00 -3.56
N GLU A 28 -5.03 -6.15 -3.85
CA GLU A 28 -4.83 -4.95 -4.68
C GLU A 28 -3.84 -3.98 -4.01
N LEU A 29 -3.91 -3.85 -2.68
CA LEU A 29 -3.00 -3.00 -1.92
C LEU A 29 -1.56 -3.52 -1.98
N LEU A 30 -1.36 -4.82 -1.77
CA LEU A 30 -0.04 -5.46 -1.87
C LEU A 30 0.54 -5.34 -3.29
N MET A 31 -0.29 -5.45 -4.33
CA MET A 31 0.16 -5.24 -5.70
C MET A 31 0.59 -3.78 -5.94
N ALA A 32 -0.15 -2.80 -5.39
CA ALA A 32 0.21 -1.40 -5.51
C ALA A 32 1.56 -1.09 -4.83
N TRP A 33 1.77 -1.57 -3.61
CA TRP A 33 3.03 -1.38 -2.88
C TRP A 33 4.24 -2.01 -3.57
N ARG A 34 4.05 -3.05 -4.37
CA ARG A 34 5.15 -3.65 -5.15
C ARG A 34 5.68 -2.75 -6.27
N GLU A 35 4.86 -1.81 -6.75
CA GLU A 35 5.25 -0.85 -7.80
C GLU A 35 5.81 0.45 -7.21
N GLU A 36 5.72 0.64 -5.89
CA GLU A 36 6.28 1.81 -5.22
C GLU A 36 7.81 1.74 -5.20
N PRO A 37 8.50 2.90 -5.18
CA PRO A 37 9.94 2.93 -5.02
C PRO A 37 10.39 2.17 -3.76
N GLN A 38 11.56 1.55 -3.82
CA GLN A 38 12.17 1.01 -2.62
C GLN A 38 12.35 2.13 -1.59
N LEU A 39 12.07 1.80 -0.33
CA LEU A 39 12.30 2.68 0.80
C LEU A 39 13.79 3.02 0.88
N SER A 40 14.10 4.19 1.43
CA SER A 40 15.50 4.59 1.58
C SER A 40 16.15 3.79 2.70
N PRO A 41 17.49 3.68 2.71
CA PRO A 41 18.21 2.95 3.77
C PRO A 41 17.95 3.47 5.20
N GLU A 42 17.47 4.70 5.35
CA GLU A 42 17.09 5.23 6.66
C GLU A 42 15.75 4.68 7.19
N ASP A 43 14.95 4.08 6.33
CA ASP A 43 13.72 3.35 6.68
C ASP A 43 13.97 1.86 6.95
N ASP A 44 15.21 1.37 6.76
CA ASP A 44 15.54 -0.03 7.03
C ASP A 44 15.31 -0.36 8.51
N PHE A 45 14.81 -1.58 8.75
CA PHE A 45 14.71 -2.08 10.11
C PHE A 45 16.09 -2.14 10.76
N PRO A 46 16.21 -1.85 12.07
CA PRO A 46 17.49 -1.96 12.77
C PRO A 46 17.99 -3.41 12.75
N ASP A 47 19.31 -3.57 12.80
CA ASP A 47 19.90 -4.89 13.04
C ASP A 47 19.46 -5.44 14.40
N ILE A 48 18.85 -6.62 14.39
CA ILE A 48 18.43 -7.32 15.60
C ILE A 48 19.39 -8.50 15.81
N GLN A 49 20.10 -8.51 16.94
CA GLN A 49 20.91 -9.67 17.36
C GLN A 49 20.10 -10.71 18.14
N ASP A 50 18.79 -10.50 18.28
CA ASP A 50 17.89 -11.45 18.93
C ASP A 50 17.81 -12.73 18.08
N VAL A 51 18.23 -13.83 18.68
CA VAL A 51 18.21 -15.13 18.05
C VAL A 51 16.87 -15.75 18.42
N ALA A 52 16.09 -16.17 17.40
CA ALA A 52 14.82 -16.84 17.64
C ALA A 52 15.01 -17.96 18.67
N ALA A 53 14.17 -17.97 19.71
CA ALA A 53 14.20 -19.02 20.72
C ALA A 53 14.09 -20.38 20.02
N THR A 54 15.04 -21.27 20.29
CA THR A 54 14.93 -22.66 19.84
C THR A 54 13.63 -23.24 20.39
N PRO A 55 12.80 -23.92 19.58
CA PRO A 55 11.61 -24.57 20.10
C PRO A 55 12.02 -25.47 21.26
N GLU A 56 11.45 -25.25 22.44
CA GLU A 56 11.55 -26.22 23.52
C GLU A 56 10.74 -27.45 23.07
N ASP A 57 11.35 -28.64 23.05
CA ASP A 57 10.62 -29.89 22.83
C ASP A 57 9.56 -30.00 23.92
N ILE A 58 8.31 -29.71 23.57
CA ILE A 58 7.16 -29.97 24.44
C ILE A 58 6.92 -31.49 24.38
N LEU A 59 7.53 -32.20 25.34
CA LEU A 59 7.32 -33.63 25.60
C LEU A 59 6.02 -33.86 26.39
#